data_AF-A0A0F9YNA7-F1
#
_entry.id   AF-A0A0F9YNA7-F1
#
_cell.length_a   1.000
_cell.length_b   1.000
_cell.length_c   1.000
_cell.angle_alpha   90.00
_cell.angle_beta   90.00
_cell.angle_gamma   90.00
#
_symmetry.space_group_name_H-M   'P 1'
#
loop_
_entity.id
_entity.type
_entity.pdbx_description
1 polymer ?
#
loop_
_entity_poly.entity_id
_entity_poly.type
_entity_poly.pdbx_seq_one_letter_code
_entity_poly.pdbx_strand_id
1 'polypeptide(L)'
;MLRYSLLLPFILSYFSTMVYGQANDINTTTIECDENGCKGRYYGPEFINGSDVAHQFSNTMSHKVGDKLKECYNSGVYTKVDFSSIKMTTLGMGSGMVTYKLRIPFLSVTERCDAFTSFDHVGGWNHTPSVSTRKKELSNVLLPGDTLHISDLKTTPEGLQEYWIQWRNKATQANCN
;
A
#
# COMPACT_ATOMS: atom_id res chain seq x y z
N MET A 1 69.88 -45.85 19.45
CA MET A 1 69.75 -44.45 19.02
C MET A 1 69.45 -44.42 17.53
N LEU A 2 68.18 -44.28 17.14
CA LEU A 2 67.80 -43.85 15.80
C LEU A 2 66.48 -43.08 15.94
N ARG A 3 66.56 -41.77 15.68
CA ARG A 3 65.44 -40.82 15.69
C ARG A 3 64.78 -40.86 14.32
N TYR A 4 63.50 -41.18 14.24
CA TYR A 4 62.68 -40.85 13.07
C TYR A 4 61.79 -39.67 13.43
N SER A 5 62.07 -38.53 12.78
CA SER A 5 61.25 -37.32 12.86
C SER A 5 60.13 -37.42 11.83
N LEU A 6 58.88 -37.51 12.29
CA LEU A 6 57.69 -37.37 11.46
C LEU A 6 57.44 -35.88 11.19
N LEU A 7 57.71 -35.44 9.96
CA LEU A 7 57.30 -34.13 9.45
C LEU A 7 55.82 -34.22 9.01
N LEU A 8 54.94 -33.52 9.74
CA LEU A 8 53.56 -33.26 9.31
C LEU A 8 53.55 -32.14 8.26
N PRO A 9 52.84 -32.28 7.12
CA PRO A 9 52.63 -31.17 6.20
C PRO A 9 51.54 -30.25 6.77
N PHE A 10 51.91 -28.99 7.02
CA PHE A 10 50.96 -27.90 7.24
C PHE A 10 50.24 -27.60 5.93
N ILE A 11 48.98 -28.02 5.82
CA ILE A 11 48.08 -27.58 4.74
C ILE A 11 47.52 -26.22 5.15
N LEU A 12 48.10 -25.15 4.58
CA LEU A 12 47.53 -23.80 4.64
C LEU A 12 46.23 -23.79 3.82
N SER A 13 45.08 -23.87 4.50
CA SER A 13 43.79 -23.62 3.87
C SER A 13 43.65 -22.13 3.56
N TYR A 14 43.68 -21.79 2.27
CA TYR A 14 43.30 -20.48 1.77
C TYR A 14 41.83 -20.25 2.10
N PHE A 15 41.54 -19.44 3.13
CA PHE A 15 40.23 -18.85 3.31
C PHE A 15 40.02 -17.80 2.22
N SER A 16 39.31 -18.16 1.14
CA SER A 16 38.71 -17.17 0.25
C SER A 16 37.63 -16.43 1.02
N THR A 17 37.90 -15.18 1.41
CA THR A 17 36.88 -14.27 1.87
C THR A 17 35.99 -13.92 0.67
N MET A 18 34.85 -14.60 0.54
CA MET A 18 33.80 -14.14 -0.36
C MET A 18 33.32 -12.79 0.13
N VAL A 19 33.70 -11.73 -0.58
CA VAL A 19 33.06 -10.42 -0.48
C VAL A 19 31.67 -10.59 -1.10
N TYR A 20 30.66 -10.81 -0.26
CA TYR A 20 29.27 -10.64 -0.68
C TYR A 20 29.07 -9.16 -0.99
N GLY A 21 29.05 -8.83 -2.28
CA GLY A 21 28.51 -7.55 -2.73
C GLY A 21 27.06 -7.47 -2.28
N GLN A 22 26.75 -6.53 -1.40
CA GLN A 22 25.38 -6.17 -1.06
C GLN A 22 24.72 -5.71 -2.36
N ALA A 23 23.78 -6.50 -2.90
CA ALA A 23 22.91 -6.01 -3.94
C ALA A 23 22.16 -4.81 -3.37
N ASN A 24 22.38 -3.62 -3.94
CA ASN A 24 21.57 -2.46 -3.61
C ASN A 24 20.12 -2.81 -3.93
N ASP A 25 19.26 -2.90 -2.93
CA ASP A 25 17.82 -3.09 -3.10
C ASP A 25 17.26 -1.86 -3.85
N ILE A 26 17.05 -1.98 -5.16
CA ILE A 26 16.45 -0.91 -5.98
C ILE A 26 14.91 -1.02 -5.91
N ASN A 27 14.36 -1.17 -4.70
CA ASN A 27 12.94 -0.94 -4.49
C ASN A 27 12.70 0.56 -4.24
N THR A 28 11.70 1.13 -4.90
CA THR A 28 11.38 2.54 -4.76
C THR A 28 9.88 2.70 -4.60
N THR A 29 9.48 3.28 -3.47
CA THR A 29 8.11 3.67 -3.19
C THR A 29 8.06 5.18 -3.02
N THR A 30 7.21 5.83 -3.80
CA THR A 30 6.97 7.27 -3.72
C THR A 30 5.47 7.50 -3.54
N ILE A 31 5.10 8.32 -2.56
CA ILE A 31 3.72 8.75 -2.33
C ILE A 31 3.76 10.24 -2.04
N GLU A 32 2.98 11.00 -2.80
CA GLU A 32 2.80 12.44 -2.65
C GLU A 32 1.30 12.71 -2.46
N CYS A 33 0.97 13.53 -1.47
CA CYS A 33 -0.40 13.92 -1.17
C CYS A 33 -0.49 15.43 -0.97
N ASP A 34 -1.50 16.03 -1.57
CA ASP A 34 -1.90 17.43 -1.37
C ASP A 34 -3.43 17.51 -1.21
N GLU A 35 -3.98 18.72 -1.21
CA GLU A 35 -5.43 18.95 -1.07
C GLU A 35 -6.26 18.43 -2.26
N ASN A 36 -5.62 18.18 -3.42
CA ASN A 36 -6.27 17.66 -4.62
C ASN A 36 -6.20 16.13 -4.72
N GLY A 37 -5.53 15.47 -3.78
CA GLY A 37 -5.47 14.01 -3.69
C GLY A 37 -4.08 13.47 -3.46
N CYS A 38 -3.97 12.15 -3.62
CA CYS A 38 -2.71 11.43 -3.49
C CYS A 38 -2.34 10.75 -4.81
N LYS A 39 -1.05 10.65 -5.08
CA LYS A 39 -0.50 9.81 -6.15
C LYS A 39 0.73 9.08 -5.62
N GLY A 40 1.00 7.91 -6.17
CA GLY A 40 2.20 7.19 -5.84
C GLY A 40 2.63 6.20 -6.91
N ARG A 41 3.86 5.74 -6.75
CA ARG A 41 4.47 4.70 -7.56
C ARG A 41 5.30 3.78 -6.68
N TYR A 42 5.08 2.49 -6.85
CA TYR A 42 5.98 1.41 -6.46
C TYR A 42 6.73 0.90 -7.69
N TYR A 43 8.02 0.65 -7.52
CA TYR A 43 8.83 -0.16 -8.41
C TYR A 43 9.71 -1.08 -7.57
N GLY A 44 9.60 -2.38 -7.75
CA GLY A 44 10.35 -3.35 -6.95
C GLY A 44 9.89 -4.78 -7.18
N PRO A 45 10.40 -5.72 -6.38
CA PRO A 45 10.03 -7.13 -6.47
C PRO A 45 8.53 -7.37 -6.26
N GLU A 46 7.97 -8.33 -6.98
CA GLU A 46 6.60 -8.79 -6.73
C GLU A 46 6.47 -9.39 -5.32
N PHE A 47 7.38 -10.32 -5.00
CA PHE A 47 7.46 -10.98 -3.71
C PHE A 47 8.83 -10.79 -3.06
N ILE A 48 8.83 -10.62 -1.74
CA ILE A 48 10.03 -10.72 -0.90
C ILE A 48 9.74 -11.73 0.20
N ASN A 49 10.53 -12.80 0.30
CA ASN A 49 10.34 -13.90 1.27
C ASN A 49 8.90 -14.48 1.27
N GLY A 50 8.28 -14.57 0.08
CA GLY A 50 6.91 -15.07 -0.09
C GLY A 50 5.79 -14.09 0.30
N SER A 51 6.12 -12.89 0.75
CA SER A 51 5.15 -11.81 0.98
C SER A 51 4.93 -11.02 -0.30
N ASP A 52 3.67 -10.76 -0.67
CA ASP A 52 3.29 -9.92 -1.81
C ASP A 52 3.54 -8.43 -1.46
N VAL A 53 4.76 -7.97 -1.74
CA VAL A 53 5.21 -6.61 -1.41
C VAL A 53 4.63 -5.60 -2.38
N ALA A 54 4.42 -5.98 -3.64
CA ALA A 54 3.72 -5.14 -4.61
C ALA A 54 2.29 -4.80 -4.14
N HIS A 55 1.59 -5.75 -3.51
CA HIS A 55 0.27 -5.51 -2.92
C HIS A 55 0.30 -4.61 -1.69
N GLN A 56 1.36 -4.66 -0.87
CA GLN A 56 1.46 -3.75 0.28
C GLN A 56 1.47 -2.27 -0.13
N PHE A 57 1.71 -1.95 -1.40
CA PHE A 57 1.59 -0.59 -1.90
C PHE A 57 0.16 -0.04 -1.81
N SER A 58 -0.89 -0.80 -2.13
CA SER A 58 -2.28 -0.31 -2.00
C SER A 58 -2.67 -0.10 -0.53
N ASN A 59 -2.20 -0.96 0.38
CA ASN A 59 -2.34 -0.75 1.83
C ASN A 59 -1.71 0.57 2.27
N THR A 60 -0.44 0.78 1.88
CA THR A 60 0.29 2.00 2.22
C THR A 60 -0.40 3.25 1.66
N MET A 61 -0.88 3.17 0.41
CA MET A 61 -1.61 4.25 -0.22
C MET A 61 -2.92 4.57 0.51
N SER A 62 -3.70 3.55 0.89
CA SER A 62 -4.95 3.75 1.65
C SER A 62 -4.72 4.48 2.96
N HIS A 63 -3.69 4.10 3.70
CA HIS A 63 -3.31 4.79 4.93
C HIS A 63 -2.97 6.26 4.68
N LYS A 64 -2.14 6.56 3.66
CA LYS A 64 -1.74 7.93 3.33
C LYS A 64 -2.91 8.79 2.87
N VAL A 65 -3.84 8.23 2.09
CA VAL A 65 -5.08 8.92 1.69
C VAL A 65 -5.94 9.23 2.91
N GLY A 66 -6.15 8.26 3.79
CA GLY A 66 -6.94 8.44 5.02
C GLY A 66 -6.33 9.50 5.95
N ASP A 67 -5.02 9.51 6.11
CA ASP A 67 -4.31 10.54 6.88
C ASP A 67 -4.47 11.92 6.25
N LYS A 68 -4.33 12.03 4.92
CA LYS A 68 -4.48 13.32 4.23
C LYS A 68 -5.90 13.86 4.32
N LEU A 69 -6.92 13.00 4.18
CA LEU A 69 -8.32 13.42 4.34
C LEU A 69 -8.59 13.98 5.74
N LYS A 70 -8.03 13.37 6.80
CA LYS A 70 -8.12 13.89 8.18
C LYS A 70 -7.38 15.22 8.34
N GLU A 71 -6.18 15.33 7.76
CA GLU A 71 -5.40 16.57 7.77
C GLU A 71 -6.18 17.71 7.11
N CYS A 72 -6.71 17.49 5.90
CA CYS A 72 -7.55 18.44 5.18
C CYS A 72 -8.75 18.86 6.06
N TYR A 73 -9.51 17.91 6.59
CA TYR A 73 -10.67 18.20 7.44
C TYR A 73 -10.31 19.04 8.68
N ASN A 74 -9.21 18.70 9.37
CA ASN A 74 -8.75 19.43 10.56
C ASN A 74 -8.26 20.85 10.21
N SER A 75 -7.78 21.06 9.00
CA SER A 75 -7.36 22.38 8.49
C SER A 75 -8.50 23.23 7.93
N GLY A 76 -9.74 22.72 7.91
CA GLY A 76 -10.90 23.40 7.32
C GLY A 76 -11.01 23.24 5.80
N VAL A 77 -10.19 22.38 5.19
CA VAL A 77 -10.27 22.00 3.78
C VAL A 77 -11.12 20.74 3.68
N TYR A 78 -12.37 20.90 3.26
CA TYR A 78 -13.33 19.79 3.22
C TYR A 78 -13.29 19.08 1.88
N THR A 79 -12.92 17.80 1.91
CA THR A 79 -12.74 16.99 0.69
C THR A 79 -13.30 15.59 0.83
N LYS A 80 -13.46 14.93 -0.31
CA LYS A 80 -13.80 13.50 -0.44
C LYS A 80 -13.08 12.89 -1.63
N VAL A 81 -12.91 11.58 -1.66
CA VAL A 81 -12.28 10.91 -2.81
C VAL A 81 -13.21 10.87 -4.02
N ASP A 82 -12.67 11.22 -5.19
CA ASP A 82 -13.33 11.01 -6.48
C ASP A 82 -13.05 9.58 -6.98
N PHE A 83 -13.95 8.65 -6.62
CA PHE A 83 -13.86 7.27 -7.07
C PHE A 83 -13.86 7.12 -8.61
N SER A 84 -14.54 8.00 -9.32
CA SER A 84 -14.65 7.91 -10.78
C SER A 84 -13.31 8.20 -11.46
N SER A 85 -12.52 9.10 -10.88
CA SER A 85 -11.23 9.54 -11.41
C SER A 85 -10.01 8.80 -10.83
N ILE A 86 -10.21 7.77 -9.99
CA ILE A 86 -9.12 6.88 -9.56
C ILE A 86 -8.49 6.20 -10.78
N LYS A 87 -7.16 6.29 -10.88
CA LYS A 87 -6.37 5.62 -11.93
C LYS A 87 -5.39 4.64 -11.30
N MET A 88 -5.46 3.39 -11.75
CA MET A 88 -4.68 2.27 -11.24
C MET A 88 -4.02 1.54 -12.42
N THR A 89 -2.71 1.37 -12.37
CA THR A 89 -1.96 0.63 -13.42
C THR A 89 -0.87 -0.20 -12.79
N THR A 90 -0.73 -1.43 -13.25
CA THR A 90 0.40 -2.30 -12.94
C THR A 90 1.12 -2.69 -14.24
N LEU A 91 2.41 -2.97 -14.14
CA LEU A 91 3.21 -3.55 -15.22
C LEU A 91 4.29 -4.46 -14.65
N GLY A 92 4.49 -5.62 -15.25
CA GLY A 92 5.53 -6.59 -14.88
C GLY A 92 5.08 -7.67 -13.90
N MET A 93 3.78 -7.86 -13.68
CA MET A 93 3.27 -8.97 -12.86
C MET A 93 3.70 -10.32 -13.45
N GLY A 94 4.22 -11.22 -12.61
CA GLY A 94 4.78 -12.52 -13.00
C GLY A 94 6.18 -12.45 -13.60
N SER A 95 6.76 -11.25 -13.78
CA SER A 95 8.14 -11.07 -14.28
C SER A 95 9.20 -11.00 -13.18
N GLY A 96 8.76 -10.93 -11.92
CA GLY A 96 9.62 -10.74 -10.74
C GLY A 96 9.78 -9.27 -10.33
N MET A 97 9.56 -8.31 -11.23
CA MET A 97 9.59 -6.86 -10.93
C MET A 97 8.30 -6.19 -11.36
N VAL A 98 7.68 -5.42 -10.47
CA VAL A 98 6.39 -4.77 -10.69
C VAL A 98 6.55 -3.26 -10.63
N THR A 99 6.00 -2.56 -11.61
CA THR A 99 5.68 -1.12 -11.51
C THR A 99 4.20 -0.98 -11.21
N TYR A 100 3.85 -0.49 -10.02
CA TYR A 100 2.47 -0.18 -9.65
C TYR A 100 2.34 1.34 -9.47
N LYS A 101 1.46 1.98 -10.25
CA LYS A 101 1.11 3.39 -10.10
C LYS A 101 -0.36 3.55 -9.71
N LEU A 102 -0.62 4.49 -8.83
CA LEU A 102 -1.95 4.78 -8.31
C LEU A 102 -2.14 6.29 -8.16
N ARG A 103 -3.29 6.79 -8.61
CA ARG A 103 -3.72 8.18 -8.41
C ARG A 103 -5.13 8.18 -7.86
N ILE A 104 -5.31 8.84 -6.71
CA ILE A 104 -6.56 8.94 -5.97
C ILE A 104 -6.86 10.43 -5.78
N PRO A 105 -7.59 11.05 -6.71
CA PRO A 105 -7.94 12.47 -6.65
C PRO A 105 -9.04 12.75 -5.62
N PHE A 106 -9.06 13.97 -5.11
CA PHE A 106 -10.09 14.49 -4.20
C PHE A 106 -11.00 15.49 -4.91
N LEU A 107 -12.23 15.63 -4.39
CA LEU A 107 -13.18 16.68 -4.69
C LEU A 107 -13.37 17.53 -3.45
N SER A 108 -13.35 18.85 -3.62
CA SER A 108 -13.78 19.77 -2.57
C SER A 108 -15.29 19.66 -2.34
N VAL A 109 -15.69 19.82 -1.09
CA VAL A 109 -17.10 19.96 -0.68
C VAL A 109 -17.25 21.23 0.16
N THR A 110 -18.43 21.82 0.16
CA THR A 110 -18.68 23.09 0.85
C THR A 110 -18.82 22.89 2.35
N GLU A 111 -19.65 21.92 2.76
CA GLU A 111 -19.98 21.71 4.16
C GLU A 111 -19.02 20.73 4.82
N ARG A 112 -18.65 21.04 6.07
CA ARG A 112 -17.78 20.19 6.89
C ARG A 112 -18.26 18.75 6.95
N CYS A 113 -19.56 18.53 7.12
CA CYS A 113 -20.13 17.20 7.32
C CYS A 113 -20.41 16.42 6.04
N ASP A 114 -20.15 17.02 4.88
CA ASP A 114 -20.14 16.37 3.57
C ASP A 114 -18.76 15.77 3.21
N ALA A 115 -17.73 16.12 3.98
CA ALA A 115 -16.38 15.60 3.81
C ALA A 115 -16.24 14.20 4.40
N PHE A 116 -15.28 13.45 3.86
CA PHE A 116 -14.90 12.14 4.34
C PHE A 116 -13.53 12.21 5.00
N THR A 117 -13.33 11.47 6.09
CA THR A 117 -12.09 11.48 6.89
C THR A 117 -11.47 10.10 7.05
N SER A 118 -11.97 9.11 6.35
CA SER A 118 -11.44 7.77 6.39
C SER A 118 -11.53 7.11 5.04
N PHE A 119 -10.52 6.29 4.78
CA PHE A 119 -10.30 5.65 3.50
C PHE A 119 -9.64 4.29 3.72
N ASP A 120 -10.06 3.30 2.94
CA ASP A 120 -9.51 1.95 2.93
C ASP A 120 -9.74 1.32 1.55
N HIS A 121 -9.23 0.10 1.36
CA HIS A 121 -9.50 -0.69 0.19
C HIS A 121 -9.82 -2.15 0.55
N VAL A 122 -10.31 -2.91 -0.42
CA VAL A 122 -10.36 -4.36 -0.35
C VAL A 122 -10.18 -4.96 -1.74
N GLY A 123 -9.23 -5.88 -1.83
CA GLY A 123 -8.89 -6.54 -3.07
C GLY A 123 -7.51 -7.16 -3.03
N GLY A 124 -6.94 -7.34 -4.21
CA GLY A 124 -5.66 -8.02 -4.43
C GLY A 124 -5.60 -8.66 -5.81
N TRP A 125 -4.60 -9.50 -6.03
CA TRP A 125 -4.44 -10.26 -7.27
C TRP A 125 -5.14 -11.62 -7.19
N ASN A 126 -5.73 -12.03 -8.31
CA ASN A 126 -6.17 -13.42 -8.55
C ASN A 126 -7.18 -13.99 -7.55
N HIS A 127 -7.90 -13.14 -6.81
CA HIS A 127 -9.03 -13.53 -5.98
C HIS A 127 -10.14 -12.50 -6.03
N THR A 128 -11.39 -12.94 -5.85
CA THR A 128 -12.52 -12.02 -5.71
C THR A 128 -12.38 -11.23 -4.39
N PRO A 129 -12.50 -9.89 -4.40
CA PRO A 129 -12.46 -9.10 -3.18
C PRO A 129 -13.60 -9.44 -2.21
N SER A 130 -13.28 -9.61 -0.92
CA SER A 130 -14.26 -9.96 0.13
C SER A 130 -14.93 -8.71 0.72
N VAL A 131 -15.70 -8.00 -0.11
CA VAL A 131 -16.35 -6.72 0.27
C VAL A 131 -17.27 -6.85 1.47
N SER A 132 -18.04 -7.95 1.57
CA SER A 132 -18.98 -8.16 2.67
C SER A 132 -18.28 -8.30 4.02
N THR A 133 -17.13 -8.97 4.07
CA THR A 133 -16.30 -9.08 5.26
C THR A 133 -15.71 -7.72 5.63
N ARG A 134 -15.11 -7.01 4.67
CA ARG A 134 -14.53 -5.68 4.93
C ARG A 134 -15.57 -4.67 5.43
N LYS A 135 -16.80 -4.71 4.91
CA LYS A 135 -17.91 -3.90 5.42
C LYS A 135 -18.18 -4.13 6.91
N LYS A 136 -18.13 -5.40 7.36
CA LYS A 136 -18.32 -5.74 8.78
C LYS A 136 -17.15 -5.23 9.63
N GLU A 137 -15.92 -5.40 9.16
CA GLU A 137 -14.71 -4.94 9.85
C GLU A 137 -14.73 -3.42 10.06
N LEU A 138 -15.14 -2.66 9.04
CA LEU A 138 -15.20 -1.20 9.10
C LEU A 138 -16.42 -0.66 9.85
N SER A 139 -17.50 -1.45 10.01
CA SER A 139 -18.76 -0.98 10.62
C SER A 139 -18.59 -0.27 11.98
N ASN A 140 -17.62 -0.70 12.78
CA ASN A 140 -17.38 -0.15 14.11
C ASN A 140 -16.74 1.24 14.11
N VAL A 141 -16.23 1.75 12.98
CA VAL A 141 -15.58 3.06 12.89
C VAL A 141 -16.43 4.10 12.15
N LEU A 142 -17.60 3.72 11.63
CA LEU A 142 -18.55 4.64 11.01
C LEU A 142 -19.18 5.56 12.04
N LEU A 143 -19.40 6.81 11.62
CA LEU A 143 -20.30 7.73 12.28
C LEU A 143 -21.70 7.08 12.42
N PRO A 144 -22.37 7.18 13.58
CA PRO A 144 -23.69 6.59 13.77
C PRO A 144 -24.69 7.04 12.70
N GLY A 145 -25.43 6.10 12.11
CA GLY A 145 -26.40 6.36 11.04
C GLY A 145 -25.81 6.51 9.64
N ASP A 146 -24.48 6.53 9.50
CA ASP A 146 -23.80 6.70 8.22
C ASP A 146 -23.57 5.36 7.50
N THR A 147 -23.05 5.42 6.26
CA THR A 147 -22.77 4.23 5.45
C THR A 147 -21.36 4.24 4.85
N LEU A 148 -20.87 3.05 4.47
CA LEU A 148 -19.64 2.91 3.70
C LEU A 148 -19.91 3.25 2.23
N HIS A 149 -19.16 4.21 1.69
CA HIS A 149 -19.18 4.54 0.27
C HIS A 149 -18.09 3.74 -0.43
N ILE A 150 -18.46 2.98 -1.45
CA ILE A 150 -17.56 2.03 -2.11
C ILE A 150 -17.54 2.35 -3.60
N SER A 151 -16.35 2.35 -4.21
CA SER A 151 -16.18 2.54 -5.65
C SER A 151 -16.75 1.36 -6.45
N ASP A 152 -16.86 1.53 -7.76
CA ASP A 152 -16.88 0.37 -8.65
C ASP A 152 -15.56 -0.40 -8.57
N LEU A 153 -15.57 -1.67 -8.98
CA LEU A 153 -14.36 -2.50 -9.01
C LEU A 153 -13.36 -1.90 -10.01
N LYS A 154 -12.16 -1.56 -9.53
CA LYS A 154 -11.04 -1.14 -10.38
C LYS A 154 -10.19 -2.36 -10.70
N THR A 155 -9.81 -2.50 -11.96
CA THR A 155 -8.98 -3.63 -12.40
C THR A 155 -7.79 -3.16 -13.23
N THR A 156 -6.75 -3.98 -13.28
CA THR A 156 -5.63 -3.83 -14.22
C THR A 156 -5.58 -5.01 -15.18
N PRO A 157 -4.91 -4.87 -16.36
CA PRO A 157 -4.70 -5.99 -17.27
C PRO A 157 -3.96 -7.18 -16.64
N GLU A 158 -3.22 -6.96 -15.55
CA GLU A 158 -2.43 -7.98 -14.87
C GLU A 158 -3.15 -8.65 -13.69
N GLY A 159 -4.47 -8.43 -13.57
CA GLY A 159 -5.32 -9.17 -12.64
C GLY A 159 -5.43 -8.57 -11.23
N LEU A 160 -4.84 -7.41 -10.95
CA LEU A 160 -5.14 -6.66 -9.74
C LEU A 160 -6.59 -6.19 -9.77
N GLN A 161 -7.33 -6.42 -8.70
CA GLN A 161 -8.73 -6.07 -8.50
C GLN A 161 -8.88 -5.34 -7.17
N GLU A 162 -9.37 -4.10 -7.16
CA GLU A 162 -9.48 -3.28 -5.94
C GLU A 162 -10.82 -2.54 -5.87
N TYR A 163 -11.49 -2.65 -4.72
CA TYR A 163 -12.53 -1.71 -4.30
C TYR A 163 -11.93 -0.67 -3.36
N TRP A 164 -12.30 0.59 -3.55
CA TRP A 164 -11.89 1.69 -2.67
C TRP A 164 -13.08 2.15 -1.83
N ILE A 165 -12.84 2.42 -0.56
CA ILE A 165 -13.88 2.65 0.43
C ILE A 165 -13.59 3.96 1.16
N GLN A 166 -14.60 4.82 1.32
CA GLN A 166 -14.52 6.02 2.16
C GLN A 166 -15.73 6.12 3.08
N TRP A 167 -15.57 6.74 4.25
CA TRP A 167 -16.66 6.92 5.22
C TRP A 167 -16.38 8.07 6.19
N ARG A 168 -17.43 8.58 6.85
CA ARG A 168 -17.25 9.55 7.93
C ARG A 168 -16.89 8.81 9.20
N ASN A 169 -15.82 9.24 9.84
CA ASN A 169 -15.29 8.56 11.02
C ASN A 169 -15.99 9.04 12.30
N LYS A 170 -16.49 8.12 13.13
CA LYS A 170 -17.16 8.49 14.38
C LYS A 170 -16.32 9.30 15.36
N ALA A 171 -14.99 9.12 15.36
CA ALA A 171 -14.10 9.84 16.25
C ALA A 171 -13.78 11.23 15.70
N THR A 172 -13.46 11.34 14.42
CA THR A 172 -13.06 12.61 13.78
C THR A 172 -14.24 13.54 13.49
N GLN A 173 -15.41 12.96 13.20
CA GLN A 173 -16.61 13.69 12.76
C GLN A 173 -17.76 13.52 13.75
N ALA A 174 -17.48 13.32 15.04
CA ALA A 174 -18.49 13.11 16.09
C ALA A 174 -19.53 14.25 16.21
N ASN A 175 -19.20 15.43 15.70
CA ASN A 175 -20.05 16.62 15.66
C ASN A 175 -20.85 16.79 14.36
N CYS A 176 -20.79 15.81 13.47
CA CYS A 176 -21.67 15.70 12.31
C CYS A 176 -22.88 14.83 12.67
N ASN A 177 -24.07 15.34 12.34
CA ASN A 177 -25.35 14.64 12.53
C ASN A 177 -25.85 14.08 11.20
#